data_AF-A0A2Z6ETT0-F1
#
_entry.id   AF-A0A2Z6ETT0-F1
#
_cell.length_a   1.000
_cell.length_b   1.000
_cell.length_c   1.000
_cell.angle_alpha   90.00
_cell.angle_beta   90.00
_cell.angle_gamma   90.00
#
_symmetry.space_group_name_H-M   'P 1'
#
loop_
_entity.id
_entity.type
_entity.pdbx_description
1 polymer ?
#
loop_
_entity_poly.entity_id
_entity_poly.type
_entity_poly.pdbx_seq_one_letter_code
_entity_poly.pdbx_strand_id
1 'polypeptide(L)'
;MAHVLDLKGLRELVMAMAIFDTLKFSKRLKEAGVPSAQADAEAEGLSEIFTVNLQKLVTKEDLQLAKKELQHQIIDVSKELRHEINDLGKDLGHEINDLSKDLRHEIKDVRKDITNLEQRFDTKLEKFEMSLLVKMGIMLASAAGLVVSATVTLMKVL
;
A
#
# COMPACT_ATOMS: atom_id res chain seq x y z
N MET A 1 -35.38 32.47 -21.88
CA MET A 1 -33.93 32.70 -21.82
C MET A 1 -33.37 32.44 -23.21
N ALA A 2 -32.97 33.48 -23.94
CA ALA A 2 -32.38 33.30 -25.26
C ALA A 2 -30.99 32.67 -25.09
N HIS A 3 -30.78 31.50 -25.68
CA HIS A 3 -29.45 30.92 -25.83
C HIS A 3 -28.65 31.86 -26.74
N VAL A 4 -27.85 32.74 -26.15
CA VAL A 4 -26.90 33.56 -26.89
C VAL A 4 -25.79 32.61 -27.34
N LEU A 5 -25.83 32.21 -28.61
CA LEU A 5 -24.75 31.47 -29.25
C LEU A 5 -23.50 32.37 -29.24
N ASP A 6 -22.41 31.90 -28.64
CA ASP A 6 -21.16 32.65 -28.61
C ASP A 6 -20.51 32.70 -30.01
N LEU A 7 -19.55 33.61 -30.19
CA LEU A 7 -18.81 33.78 -31.45
C LEU A 7 -18.12 32.50 -31.96
N LYS A 8 -17.76 31.59 -31.07
CA LYS A 8 -17.14 30.30 -31.39
C LYS A 8 -18.20 29.32 -31.92
N GLY A 9 -19.37 29.25 -31.27
CA GLY A 9 -20.52 28.46 -31.70
C GLY A 9 -21.10 28.93 -33.04
N LEU A 10 -21.12 30.24 -33.28
CA LEU A 10 -21.45 30.80 -34.59
C LEU A 10 -20.42 30.41 -35.67
N ARG A 11 -19.12 30.42 -35.34
CA ARG A 11 -18.06 30.00 -36.28
C ARG A 11 -18.17 28.51 -36.65
N GLU A 12 -18.53 27.66 -35.71
CA GLU A 12 -18.71 26.23 -35.97
C GLU A 12 -19.95 25.97 -36.82
N LEU A 13 -21.07 26.65 -36.56
CA LEU A 13 -22.27 26.61 -37.41
C LEU A 13 -21.96 27.11 -38.83
N VAL A 14 -21.24 28.23 -38.96
CA VAL A 14 -20.82 28.77 -40.25
C VAL A 14 -19.87 27.82 -40.98
N MET A 15 -18.93 27.17 -40.28
CA MET A 15 -18.06 26.15 -40.87
C MET A 15 -18.84 24.91 -41.29
N ALA A 16 -19.79 24.42 -40.49
CA ALA A 16 -20.66 23.31 -40.84
C ALA A 16 -21.49 23.62 -42.11
N MET A 17 -21.98 24.85 -42.24
CA MET A 17 -22.69 25.35 -43.43
C MET A 17 -21.75 25.63 -44.63
N ALA A 18 -20.47 25.89 -44.40
CA ALA A 18 -19.50 26.22 -45.46
C ALA A 18 -18.78 25.00 -46.07
N ILE A 19 -18.98 23.78 -45.55
CA ILE A 19 -18.30 22.57 -46.04
C ILE A 19 -18.82 22.15 -47.43
N PHE A 20 -20.08 22.43 -47.75
CA PHE A 20 -20.69 22.07 -49.03
C PHE A 20 -21.40 23.27 -49.68
N ASP A 21 -20.80 23.80 -50.75
CA ASP A 21 -21.38 24.88 -51.56
C ASP A 21 -22.41 24.30 -52.54
N THR A 22 -23.65 24.22 -52.07
CA THR A 22 -24.81 23.69 -52.81
C THR A 22 -25.00 24.38 -54.17
N LEU A 23 -24.80 25.70 -54.25
CA LEU A 23 -24.98 26.47 -55.48
C LEU A 23 -23.88 26.20 -56.50
N LYS A 24 -22.62 26.15 -56.05
CA LYS A 24 -21.49 25.78 -56.91
C LYS A 24 -21.59 24.34 -57.38
N PHE A 25 -22.09 23.43 -56.55
CA PHE A 25 -22.33 22.04 -56.93
C PHE A 25 -23.45 21.91 -57.98
N SER A 26 -24.60 22.56 -57.76
CA SER A 26 -25.69 22.63 -58.75
C SER A 26 -25.23 23.22 -60.08
N LYS A 27 -24.44 24.31 -60.07
CA LYS A 27 -23.87 24.88 -61.30
C LYS A 27 -22.99 23.88 -62.07
N ARG A 28 -22.14 23.14 -61.38
CA ARG A 28 -21.30 22.10 -62.00
C ARG A 28 -22.13 20.98 -62.63
N LEU A 29 -23.24 20.58 -62.00
CA LEU A 29 -24.14 19.59 -62.59
C LEU A 29 -24.81 20.14 -63.86
N LYS A 30 -25.26 21.39 -63.86
CA LYS A 30 -25.84 22.05 -65.05
C LYS A 30 -24.82 22.17 -66.19
N GLU A 31 -23.59 22.56 -65.89
CA GLU A 31 -22.48 22.62 -66.84
C GLU A 31 -22.13 21.23 -67.42
N ALA A 32 -22.32 20.17 -66.63
CA ALA A 32 -22.16 18.79 -67.07
C ALA A 32 -23.36 18.23 -67.88
N GLY A 33 -24.38 19.05 -68.13
CA GLY A 33 -25.56 18.68 -68.92
C GLY A 33 -26.74 18.12 -68.13
N VAL A 34 -26.69 18.15 -66.79
CA VAL A 34 -27.83 17.75 -65.95
C VAL A 34 -28.93 18.83 -66.04
N PRO A 35 -30.20 18.48 -66.32
CA PRO A 35 -31.31 19.42 -66.32
C PRO A 35 -31.39 20.23 -65.02
N SER A 36 -31.73 21.52 -65.11
CA SER A 36 -31.67 22.43 -63.96
C SER A 36 -32.43 21.92 -62.73
N ALA A 37 -33.64 21.40 -62.93
CA ALA A 37 -34.47 20.89 -61.83
C ALA A 37 -33.83 19.68 -61.12
N GLN A 38 -33.15 18.80 -61.86
CA GLN A 38 -32.43 17.65 -61.30
C GLN A 38 -31.16 18.09 -60.59
N ALA A 39 -30.39 19.00 -61.20
CA ALA A 39 -29.17 19.55 -60.60
C ALA A 39 -29.43 20.27 -59.27
N ASP A 40 -30.53 21.02 -59.18
CA ASP A 40 -30.93 21.70 -57.94
C ASP A 40 -31.38 20.69 -56.87
N ALA A 41 -32.21 19.71 -57.24
CA ALA A 41 -32.68 18.68 -56.32
C ALA A 41 -31.56 17.76 -55.80
N GLU A 42 -30.60 17.37 -56.64
CA GLU A 42 -29.43 16.57 -56.24
C GLU A 42 -28.50 17.36 -55.29
N ALA A 43 -28.27 18.63 -55.58
CA ALA A 43 -27.46 19.49 -54.73
C ALA A 43 -28.10 19.68 -53.34
N GLU A 44 -29.42 19.91 -53.31
CA GLU A 44 -30.18 20.06 -52.06
C GLU A 44 -30.18 18.76 -51.24
N GLY A 45 -30.50 17.62 -51.86
CA GLY A 45 -30.49 16.32 -51.17
C GLY A 45 -29.10 15.94 -50.62
N LEU A 46 -28.02 16.21 -51.35
CA LEU A 46 -26.66 15.99 -50.83
C LEU A 46 -26.29 16.95 -49.70
N SER A 47 -26.72 18.22 -49.79
CA SER A 47 -26.51 19.21 -48.72
C SER A 47 -27.21 18.81 -47.42
N GLU A 48 -28.44 18.29 -47.50
CA GLU A 48 -29.17 17.76 -46.36
C GLU A 48 -28.46 16.56 -45.72
N ILE A 49 -28.01 15.60 -46.52
CA ILE A 49 -27.29 14.41 -46.04
C ILE A 49 -25.99 14.80 -45.33
N PHE A 50 -25.22 15.74 -45.89
CA PHE A 50 -24.02 16.26 -45.24
C PHE A 50 -24.34 16.99 -43.94
N THR A 51 -25.37 17.82 -43.92
CA THR A 51 -25.78 18.56 -42.72
C THR A 51 -26.16 17.62 -41.58
N VAL A 52 -26.93 16.56 -41.87
CA VAL A 52 -27.36 15.58 -40.86
C VAL A 52 -26.21 14.70 -40.37
N ASN A 53 -25.32 14.27 -41.27
CA ASN A 53 -24.22 13.37 -40.89
C ASN A 53 -23.07 14.10 -40.18
N LEU A 54 -22.78 15.35 -40.53
CA LEU A 54 -21.74 16.14 -39.88
C LEU A 54 -22.07 16.44 -38.41
N GLN A 55 -23.35 16.59 -38.07
CA GLN A 55 -23.79 16.77 -36.68
C GLN A 55 -23.53 15.55 -35.78
N LYS A 56 -23.35 14.36 -36.37
CA LYS A 56 -23.07 13.12 -35.62
C LYS A 56 -21.58 12.84 -35.46
N LEU A 57 -20.71 13.65 -36.07
CA LEU A 57 -19.27 13.45 -35.97
C LEU A 57 -18.74 14.01 -34.66
N VAL A 58 -17.84 13.26 -34.04
CA VAL A 58 -17.06 13.73 -32.89
C VAL A 58 -16.18 14.90 -33.34
N THR A 59 -16.27 16.02 -32.64
CA THR A 59 -15.50 17.23 -32.91
C THR A 59 -14.12 17.19 -32.25
N LYS A 60 -13.23 18.11 -32.64
CA LYS A 60 -11.93 18.27 -31.96
C LYS A 60 -12.13 18.70 -30.51
N GLU A 61 -13.13 19.52 -30.25
CA GLU A 61 -13.56 19.98 -28.94
C GLU A 61 -13.95 18.80 -28.05
N ASP A 62 -14.75 17.87 -28.55
CA ASP A 62 -15.13 16.65 -27.82
C ASP A 62 -13.90 15.81 -27.44
N LEU A 63 -12.98 15.63 -28.40
CA LEU A 63 -11.72 14.92 -28.13
C LEU A 63 -10.84 15.65 -27.12
N GLN A 64 -10.80 16.98 -27.14
CA GLN A 64 -10.05 17.76 -26.16
C GLN A 64 -10.68 17.69 -24.77
N LEU A 65 -12.00 17.66 -24.67
CA LEU A 65 -12.70 17.48 -23.41
C LEU A 65 -12.40 16.10 -22.83
N ALA A 66 -12.57 15.04 -23.62
CA ALA A 66 -12.25 13.67 -23.22
C ALA A 66 -10.78 13.53 -22.80
N LYS A 67 -9.84 14.15 -23.55
CA LYS A 67 -8.43 14.16 -23.18
C LYS A 67 -8.19 14.82 -21.82
N LYS A 68 -8.80 15.98 -21.56
CA LYS A 68 -8.66 16.70 -20.28
C LYS A 68 -9.23 15.88 -19.12
N GLU A 69 -10.38 15.26 -19.32
CA GLU A 69 -11.00 14.40 -18.32
C GLU A 69 -10.13 13.19 -17.99
N LEU A 70 -9.61 12.50 -19.01
CA LEU A 70 -8.67 11.40 -18.82
C LEU A 70 -7.38 11.86 -18.10
N GLN A 71 -6.85 13.03 -18.46
CA GLN A 71 -5.69 13.59 -17.77
C GLN A 71 -5.98 13.88 -16.29
N HIS A 72 -7.17 14.38 -15.97
CA HIS A 72 -7.59 14.63 -14.60
C HIS A 72 -7.72 13.31 -13.82
N GLN A 73 -8.41 12.32 -14.39
CA GLN A 73 -8.56 11.00 -13.78
C GLN A 73 -7.20 10.32 -13.51
N ILE A 74 -6.25 10.42 -14.45
CA ILE A 74 -4.88 9.90 -14.26
C ILE A 74 -4.20 10.59 -13.07
N ILE A 75 -4.33 11.92 -12.95
CA ILE A 75 -3.74 12.68 -11.85
C ILE A 75 -4.37 12.28 -10.51
N ASP A 76 -5.69 12.12 -10.46
CA ASP A 76 -6.42 11.76 -9.25
C ASP A 76 -6.04 10.36 -8.76
N VAL A 77 -6.07 9.36 -9.65
CA VAL A 77 -5.63 7.99 -9.34
C VAL A 77 -4.15 7.98 -8.91
N SER A 78 -3.29 8.77 -9.56
CA SER A 78 -1.88 8.85 -9.17
C SER A 78 -1.67 9.47 -7.78
N LYS A 79 -2.53 10.41 -7.36
CA LYS A 79 -2.49 10.98 -6.01
C LYS A 79 -3.00 9.99 -4.98
N GLU A 80 -4.10 9.30 -5.26
CA GLU A 80 -4.68 8.28 -4.39
C GLU A 80 -3.68 7.16 -4.12
N LEU A 81 -3.10 6.58 -5.17
CA LEU A 81 -2.06 5.55 -5.03
C LEU A 81 -0.84 6.03 -4.22
N ARG A 82 -0.43 7.30 -4.40
CA ARG A 82 0.67 7.87 -3.61
C ARG A 82 0.29 7.98 -2.12
N HIS A 83 -0.94 8.35 -1.82
CA HIS A 83 -1.44 8.39 -0.44
C HIS A 83 -1.47 6.99 0.18
N GLU A 84 -2.06 6.01 -0.52
CA GLU A 84 -2.14 4.62 -0.05
C GLU A 84 -0.75 4.02 0.22
N ILE A 85 0.21 4.22 -0.70
CA ILE A 85 1.58 3.75 -0.52
C ILE A 85 2.24 4.39 0.70
N ASN A 86 2.02 5.68 0.92
CA ASN A 86 2.60 6.39 2.07
C ASN A 86 2.00 5.91 3.39
N ASP A 87 0.68 5.68 3.42
CA ASP A 87 -0.01 5.24 4.62
C ASP A 87 0.35 3.78 4.95
N LEU A 88 0.40 2.89 3.95
CA LEU A 88 0.94 1.55 4.12
C LEU A 88 2.38 1.57 4.63
N GLY A 89 3.21 2.48 4.13
CA GLY A 89 4.58 2.67 4.60
C GLY A 89 4.67 3.07 6.08
N LYS A 90 3.75 3.91 6.56
CA LYS A 90 3.67 4.27 7.99
C LYS A 90 3.19 3.11 8.84
N ASP A 91 2.15 2.39 8.39
CA ASP A 91 1.58 1.27 9.12
C ASP A 91 2.62 0.17 9.32
N LEU A 92 3.33 -0.20 8.25
CA LEU A 92 4.46 -1.14 8.33
C LEU A 92 5.57 -0.62 9.26
N GLY A 93 5.86 0.68 9.22
CA GLY A 93 6.82 1.31 10.13
C GLY A 93 6.40 1.20 11.60
N HIS A 94 5.11 1.37 11.90
CA HIS A 94 4.56 1.20 13.24
C HIS A 94 4.64 -0.26 13.70
N GLU A 95 4.20 -1.20 12.87
CA GLU A 95 4.21 -2.64 13.19
C GLU A 95 5.64 -3.16 13.46
N ILE A 96 6.61 -2.77 12.62
CA ILE A 96 8.03 -3.12 12.83
C ILE A 96 8.55 -2.56 14.16
N ASN A 97 8.19 -1.31 14.49
CA ASN A 97 8.64 -0.68 15.72
C ASN A 97 8.03 -1.35 16.96
N ASP A 98 6.75 -1.71 16.90
CA ASP A 98 6.07 -2.36 18.01
C ASP A 98 6.59 -3.79 18.22
N LEU A 99 6.78 -4.57 17.14
CA LEU A 99 7.45 -5.87 17.22
C LEU A 99 8.88 -5.75 17.78
N SER A 100 9.61 -4.69 17.42
CA SER A 100 10.95 -4.44 17.99
C SER A 100 10.91 -4.17 19.49
N LYS A 101 9.89 -3.47 19.99
CA LYS A 101 9.71 -3.22 21.44
C LYS A 101 9.36 -4.51 22.16
N ASP A 102 8.44 -5.31 21.61
CA ASP A 102 8.02 -6.57 22.20
C ASP A 102 9.20 -7.54 22.33
N LEU A 103 9.99 -7.71 21.26
CA LEU A 103 11.21 -8.51 21.30
C LEU A 103 12.22 -8.01 22.33
N ARG A 104 12.36 -6.69 22.52
CA ARG A 104 13.23 -6.14 23.57
C ARG A 104 12.70 -6.45 24.97
N HIS A 105 11.38 -6.45 25.17
CA HIS A 105 10.76 -6.84 26.42
C HIS A 105 10.96 -8.33 26.70
N GLU A 106 10.72 -9.20 25.73
CA GLU A 106 10.97 -10.64 25.87
C GLU A 106 12.43 -10.96 26.19
N ILE A 107 13.40 -10.32 25.50
CA ILE A 107 14.83 -10.48 25.81
C ILE A 107 15.14 -10.03 27.24
N LYS A 108 14.53 -8.94 27.70
CA LYS A 108 14.73 -8.44 29.07
C LYS A 108 14.17 -9.42 30.10
N ASP A 109 13.02 -10.00 29.84
CA ASP A 109 12.39 -10.98 30.73
C ASP A 109 13.20 -12.27 30.78
N VAL A 110 13.67 -12.79 29.63
CA VAL A 110 14.57 -13.95 29.58
C VAL A 110 15.87 -13.68 30.36
N ARG A 111 16.47 -12.49 30.23
CA ARG A 111 17.66 -12.12 31.01
C ARG A 111 17.39 -12.12 32.52
N LYS A 112 16.24 -11.59 32.93
CA LYS A 112 15.82 -11.60 34.34
C LYS A 112 15.64 -13.03 34.85
N ASP A 113 15.04 -13.90 34.06
CA ASP A 113 14.84 -15.30 34.41
C ASP A 113 16.17 -16.05 34.54
N ILE A 114 17.14 -15.77 33.66
CA ILE A 114 18.50 -16.31 33.76
C ILE A 114 19.16 -15.84 35.07
N THR A 115 19.14 -14.54 35.38
CA THR A 115 19.72 -14.03 36.64
C THR A 115 19.04 -14.64 37.87
N ASN A 116 17.72 -14.82 37.85
CA ASN A 116 17.00 -15.49 38.94
C ASN A 116 17.40 -16.97 39.06
N LEU A 117 17.65 -17.64 37.94
CA LEU A 117 18.10 -19.03 37.92
C LEU A 117 19.51 -19.17 38.48
N GLU A 118 20.44 -18.30 38.08
CA GLU A 118 21.81 -18.22 38.63
C GLU A 118 21.78 -18.06 40.15
N GLN A 119 21.04 -17.08 40.67
CA GLN A 119 20.90 -16.87 42.12
C GLN A 119 20.33 -18.11 42.85
N ARG A 120 19.36 -18.81 42.25
CA ARG A 120 18.81 -20.05 42.82
C ARG A 120 19.84 -21.17 42.85
N PHE A 121 20.71 -21.27 41.83
CA PHE A 121 21.81 -22.23 41.81
C PHE A 121 22.84 -21.91 42.90
N ASP A 122 23.28 -20.66 43.01
CA ASP A 122 24.23 -20.22 44.03
C ASP A 122 23.70 -20.53 45.44
N THR A 123 22.45 -20.15 45.72
CA THR A 123 21.79 -20.44 47.01
C THR A 123 21.74 -21.94 47.30
N LYS A 124 21.50 -22.77 46.28
CA LYS A 124 21.46 -24.24 46.46
C LYS A 124 22.85 -24.81 46.70
N LEU A 125 23.88 -24.30 46.03
CA LEU A 125 25.27 -24.69 46.25
C LEU A 125 25.72 -24.34 47.66
N GLU A 126 25.48 -23.12 48.13
CA GLU A 126 25.78 -22.71 49.52
C GLU A 126 25.08 -23.63 50.55
N LYS A 127 23.79 -23.92 50.36
CA LYS A 127 23.04 -24.84 51.24
C LYS A 127 23.62 -26.26 51.22
N PHE A 128 24.05 -26.73 50.05
CA PHE A 128 24.68 -28.04 49.91
C PHE A 128 26.04 -28.07 50.62
N GLU A 129 26.89 -27.06 50.41
CA GLU A 129 28.18 -26.92 51.08
C GLU A 129 28.03 -26.91 52.60
N MET A 130 27.11 -26.09 53.14
CA MET A 130 26.82 -26.04 54.57
C MET A 130 26.32 -27.39 55.10
N SER A 131 25.39 -28.04 54.39
CA SER A 131 24.91 -29.36 54.80
C SER A 131 26.01 -30.40 54.80
N LEU A 132 26.93 -30.35 53.83
CA LEU A 132 28.03 -31.30 53.73
C LEU A 132 29.03 -31.07 54.86
N LEU A 133 29.43 -29.81 55.10
CA LEU A 133 30.33 -29.43 56.20
C LEU A 133 29.80 -29.90 57.55
N VAL A 134 28.51 -29.65 57.85
CA VAL A 134 27.89 -30.09 59.11
C VAL A 134 27.90 -31.61 59.23
N LYS A 135 27.49 -32.34 58.18
CA LYS A 135 27.45 -33.81 58.19
C LYS A 135 28.85 -34.41 58.35
N MET A 136 29.85 -33.87 57.66
CA MET A 136 31.25 -34.32 57.78
C MET A 136 31.82 -34.02 59.17
N GLY A 137 31.52 -32.87 59.76
CA GLY A 137 31.93 -32.54 61.13
C GLY A 137 31.37 -33.52 62.17
N ILE A 138 30.08 -33.87 62.07
CA ILE A 138 29.44 -34.87 62.93
C ILE A 138 30.12 -36.24 62.75
N MET A 139 30.40 -36.65 61.51
CA MET A 139 31.04 -37.93 61.21
C MET A 139 32.46 -38.00 61.80
N LEU A 140 33.28 -36.95 61.62
CA LEU A 140 34.64 -36.91 62.16
C LEU A 140 34.65 -36.94 63.70
N ALA A 141 33.74 -36.21 64.36
CA ALA A 141 33.61 -36.24 65.82
C ALA A 141 33.25 -37.64 66.33
N SER A 142 32.32 -38.32 65.64
CA SER A 142 31.93 -39.70 65.99
C SER A 142 33.10 -40.69 65.81
N ALA A 143 33.87 -40.57 64.73
CA ALA A 143 35.03 -41.41 64.47
C ALA A 143 36.15 -41.20 65.52
N ALA A 144 36.44 -39.95 65.90
CA ALA A 144 37.42 -39.62 66.93
C ALA A 144 37.02 -40.20 68.30
N GLY A 145 35.74 -40.12 68.67
CA GLY A 145 35.23 -40.72 69.91
C GLY A 145 35.45 -42.23 69.99
N LEU A 146 35.23 -42.95 68.87
CA LEU A 146 35.50 -44.38 68.79
C LEU A 146 36.98 -44.71 68.99
N VAL A 147 37.89 -43.95 68.37
CA VAL A 147 39.35 -44.16 68.53
C VAL A 147 39.79 -43.94 69.98
N VAL A 148 39.33 -42.87 70.63
CA VAL A 148 39.63 -42.61 72.05
C VAL A 148 39.09 -43.73 72.95
N SER A 149 37.87 -44.21 72.68
CA SER A 149 37.30 -45.31 73.47
C SER A 149 38.12 -46.61 73.34
N ALA A 150 38.63 -46.90 72.14
CA ALA A 150 39.44 -48.08 71.87
C ALA A 150 40.80 -48.01 72.58
N THR A 151 41.48 -46.85 72.55
CA THR A 151 42.80 -46.69 73.20
C THR A 151 42.71 -46.75 74.73
N VAL A 152 41.69 -46.14 75.33
CA VAL A 152 41.46 -46.23 76.79
C VAL A 152 41.17 -47.67 77.22
N THR A 153 40.44 -48.43 76.41
CA THR A 153 40.16 -49.85 76.69
C THR A 153 41.43 -50.69 76.60
N LEU A 154 42.27 -50.46 75.57
CA LEU A 154 43.56 -51.15 75.43
C LEU A 154 44.48 -50.88 76.64
N MET A 155 44.54 -49.63 77.10
CA MET A 155 45.36 -49.22 78.25
C MET A 155 44.92 -49.85 79.59
N LYS A 156 43.64 -50.24 79.71
CA LYS A 156 43.13 -50.95 80.90
C LYS A 156 43.44 -52.45 80.90
N VAL A 157 43.74 -53.03 79.73
CA VAL A 157 43.98 -54.46 79.54
C VAL A 157 45.47 -54.82 79.53
N LEU A 158 46.34 -53.83 79.26
CA LEU A 158 47.79 -53.93 79.42
C LEU A 158 48.21 -53.69 80.87
#